data_AF-A0A3B8XDC6-F1
#
_entry.id   AF-A0A3B8XDC6-F1
#
_cell.length_a   1.000
_cell.length_b   1.000
_cell.length_c   1.000
_cell.angle_alpha   90.00
_cell.angle_beta   90.00
_cell.angle_gamma   90.00
#
_symmetry.space_group_name_H-M   'P 1'
#
loop_
_entity.id
_entity.type
_entity.pdbx_description
1 polymer ?
#
loop_
_entity_poly.entity_id
_entity_poly.type
_entity_poly.pdbx_seq_one_letter_code
_entity_poly.pdbx_strand_id
1 'polypeptide(L)'
;DNLLPHPTPEALNIARGLSRGGMQPTSVAYRMARHVALVLAVRARQDRGESLSEVKAQMSEHPFVLQKAFETARDTDPNSLEAALRAIRDYEWEVKSGQIDPELGLDVLLARM
;
A
#
# COMPACT_ATOMS: atom_id res chain seq x y z
N ASP A 1 8.73 -0.59 -1.78
CA ASP A 1 10.05 -0.87 -1.17
C ASP A 1 10.06 -0.62 0.33
N ASN A 2 9.66 0.55 0.85
CA ASN A 2 9.62 0.80 2.30
C ASN A 2 8.27 0.52 2.99
N LEU A 3 7.19 0.24 2.24
CA LEU A 3 5.84 0.10 2.80
C LEU A 3 5.44 -1.33 3.14
N LEU A 4 5.92 -2.31 2.36
CA LEU A 4 5.49 -3.71 2.44
C LEU A 4 6.73 -4.62 2.56
N PRO A 5 6.62 -5.78 3.25
CA PRO A 5 5.41 -6.34 3.84
C PRO A 5 4.88 -5.56 5.05
N HIS A 6 5.77 -4.84 5.74
CA HIS A 6 5.44 -3.90 6.82
C HIS A 6 6.19 -2.57 6.59
N PRO A 7 5.66 -1.43 7.04
CA PRO A 7 6.34 -0.15 6.91
C PRO A 7 7.68 -0.14 7.64
N THR A 8 8.75 0.26 6.96
CA THR A 8 10.05 0.52 7.60
C THR A 8 10.04 1.90 8.26
N PRO A 9 10.98 2.22 9.16
CA PRO A 9 11.11 3.57 9.72
C PRO A 9 11.23 4.66 8.64
N GLU A 10 11.82 4.31 7.49
CA GLU A 10 11.98 5.22 6.36
C GLU A 10 10.65 5.55 5.67
N ALA A 11 9.64 4.68 5.76
CA ALA A 11 8.30 4.96 5.24
C ALA A 11 7.69 6.22 5.84
N LEU A 12 7.90 6.44 7.14
CA LEU A 12 7.43 7.62 7.86
C LEU A 12 8.14 8.89 7.38
N ASN A 13 9.46 8.83 7.18
CA ASN A 13 10.24 9.94 6.66
C ASN A 13 9.79 10.33 5.25
N ILE A 14 9.57 9.33 4.38
CA ILE A 14 9.09 9.52 3.02
C ILE A 14 7.69 10.13 3.02
N ALA A 15 6.76 9.60 3.82
CA ALA A 15 5.38 10.09 3.89
C ALA A 15 5.34 11.56 4.33
N ARG A 16 6.04 11.91 5.42
CA ARG A 16 6.16 13.30 5.89
C ARG A 16 6.86 14.19 4.86
N GLY A 17 7.88 13.68 4.17
CA GLY A 17 8.57 14.39 3.09
C GLY A 17 7.64 14.73 1.93
N LEU A 18 6.80 13.78 1.51
CA LEU A 18 5.78 14.00 0.48
C LEU A 18 4.77 15.06 0.92
N SER A 19 4.29 14.99 2.16
CA SER A 19 3.34 15.98 2.71
C SER A 19 3.94 17.38 2.78
N ARG A 20 5.16 17.52 3.32
CA ARG A 20 5.89 18.81 3.31
C ARG A 20 6.17 19.33 1.89
N GLY A 21 6.29 18.42 0.91
CA GLY A 21 6.41 18.76 -0.51
C GLY A 21 5.10 19.22 -1.17
N GLY A 22 4.01 19.37 -0.41
CA GLY A 22 2.71 19.83 -0.89
C GLY A 22 1.74 18.73 -1.31
N MET A 23 2.11 17.45 -1.16
CA MET A 23 1.18 16.34 -1.41
C MET A 23 0.18 16.24 -0.26
N GLN A 24 -1.11 16.16 -0.59
CA GLN A 24 -2.13 15.94 0.43
C GLN A 24 -1.92 14.57 1.12
N PRO A 25 -1.98 14.47 2.47
CA PRO A 25 -1.82 13.19 3.19
C PRO A 25 -2.78 12.09 2.73
N THR A 26 -4.01 12.45 2.36
CA THR A 26 -4.99 11.51 1.77
C THR A 26 -4.56 11.00 0.39
N SER A 27 -3.87 11.81 -0.42
CA SER A 27 -3.28 11.36 -1.68
C SER A 27 -2.11 10.39 -1.45
N VAL A 28 -1.33 10.56 -0.37
CA VAL A 28 -0.30 9.59 0.02
C VAL A 28 -0.95 8.26 0.39
N ALA A 29 -1.98 8.29 1.24
CA ALA A 29 -2.73 7.11 1.64
C ALA A 29 -3.39 6.40 0.46
N TYR A 30 -3.96 7.14 -0.50
CA TYR A 30 -4.49 6.56 -1.73
C TYR A 30 -3.41 5.81 -2.54
N ARG A 31 -2.21 6.39 -2.68
CA ARG A 31 -1.09 5.72 -3.37
C ARG A 31 -0.63 4.47 -2.63
N MET A 32 -0.64 4.50 -1.30
CA MET A 32 -0.41 3.32 -0.46
C MET A 32 -1.47 2.25 -0.73
N ALA A 33 -2.76 2.59 -0.66
CA ALA A 33 -3.86 1.65 -0.90
C ALA A 33 -3.77 1.00 -2.28
N ARG A 34 -3.50 1.80 -3.33
CA ARG A 34 -3.31 1.28 -4.68
C ARG A 34 -2.16 0.27 -4.76
N HIS A 35 -1.06 0.52 -4.06
CA HIS A 35 0.07 -0.40 -4.02
C HIS A 35 -0.26 -1.69 -3.24
N VAL A 36 -0.88 -1.58 -2.06
CA VAL A 36 -1.29 -2.73 -1.25
C VAL A 36 -2.31 -3.59 -2.00
N ALA A 37 -3.31 -2.99 -2.65
CA ALA A 37 -4.30 -3.68 -3.46
C ALA A 37 -3.67 -4.42 -4.65
N LEU A 38 -2.67 -3.81 -5.29
CA LEU A 38 -1.92 -4.48 -6.36
C LEU A 38 -1.18 -5.71 -5.83
N VAL A 39 -0.48 -5.60 -4.71
CA VAL A 39 0.24 -6.74 -4.11
C VAL A 39 -0.74 -7.85 -3.70
N LEU A 40 -1.90 -7.50 -3.13
CA LEU A 40 -2.95 -8.46 -2.80
C LEU A 40 -3.51 -9.17 -4.04
N ALA A 41 -3.78 -8.42 -5.12
CA ALA A 41 -4.24 -8.99 -6.38
C ALA A 41 -3.20 -9.95 -7.00
N VAL A 42 -1.92 -9.58 -6.95
CA VAL A 42 -0.82 -10.44 -7.41
C VAL A 42 -0.66 -11.67 -6.51
N ARG A 43 -0.80 -11.53 -5.19
CA ARG A 43 -0.79 -12.65 -4.25
C ARG A 43 -1.89 -13.66 -4.55
N ALA A 44 -3.12 -13.20 -4.78
CA ALA A 44 -4.22 -14.08 -5.15
C ALA A 44 -3.98 -14.83 -6.47
N ARG A 45 -3.23 -14.25 -7.42
CA ARG A 45 -2.77 -14.93 -8.66
C ARG A 45 -1.69 -15.98 -8.36
N GLN A 46 -0.72 -15.64 -7.51
CA GLN A 46 0.31 -16.59 -7.06
C GLN A 46 -0.28 -17.80 -6.33
N ASP A 47 -1.29 -17.59 -5.49
CA ASP A 47 -1.99 -18.66 -4.75
C ASP A 47 -2.73 -19.61 -5.71
N ARG A 48 -3.10 -19.15 -6.91
CA ARG A 48 -3.64 -19.99 -8.00
C ARG A 48 -2.58 -20.68 -8.85
N GLY A 49 -1.30 -20.47 -8.54
CA GLY A 49 -0.17 -21.05 -9.28
C GLY A 49 0.24 -20.28 -10.54
N GLU A 50 -0.27 -19.06 -10.74
CA GLU A 50 0.11 -18.24 -11.91
C GLU A 50 1.58 -17.79 -11.83
N SER A 51 2.30 -17.97 -12.93
CA SER A 51 3.68 -17.52 -13.10
C SER A 51 3.76 -16.00 -13.31
N LEU A 52 4.92 -15.41 -13.03
CA LEU A 52 5.18 -13.98 -13.26
C LEU A 52 4.92 -13.54 -14.71
N SER A 53 5.21 -14.40 -15.69
CA SER A 53 4.92 -14.12 -17.11
C SER A 53 3.41 -14.06 -17.38
N GLU A 54 2.63 -14.94 -16.78
CA GLU A 54 1.16 -14.94 -16.92
C GLU A 54 0.56 -13.72 -16.25
N VAL A 55 1.04 -13.36 -15.05
CA VAL A 55 0.63 -12.13 -14.36
C VAL A 55 0.92 -10.89 -15.23
N LYS A 56 2.12 -10.79 -15.83
CA LYS A 56 2.48 -9.69 -16.74
C LYS A 56 1.65 -9.63 -18.01
N ALA A 57 1.19 -10.77 -18.52
CA ALA A 57 0.37 -10.83 -19.73
C ALA A 57 -1.09 -10.44 -19.47
N GLN A 58 -1.59 -10.64 -18.24
CA GLN A 58 -3.02 -10.52 -17.91
C GLN A 58 -3.37 -9.27 -17.11
N MET A 59 -2.39 -8.55 -16.57
CA MET A 59 -2.57 -7.32 -15.80
C MET A 59 -2.15 -6.10 -16.61
N SER A 60 -2.80 -4.96 -16.40
CA SER A 60 -2.59 -3.73 -17.18
C SER A 60 -1.45 -2.87 -16.64
N GLU A 61 -0.95 -3.17 -15.44
CA GLU A 61 0.17 -2.48 -14.84
C GLU A 61 1.49 -2.73 -15.58
N HIS A 62 2.39 -1.76 -15.51
CA HIS A 62 3.69 -1.84 -16.16
C HIS A 62 4.49 -3.08 -15.69
N PRO A 63 5.21 -3.79 -16.58
CA PRO A 63 5.93 -5.03 -16.23
C PRO A 63 6.90 -4.91 -15.05
N PHE A 64 7.58 -3.77 -14.90
CA PHE A 64 8.45 -3.51 -13.75
C PHE A 64 7.69 -3.41 -12.42
N VAL A 65 6.50 -2.80 -12.44
CA VAL A 65 5.66 -2.68 -11.24
C VAL A 65 5.09 -4.06 -10.86
N LEU A 66 4.68 -4.86 -11.84
CA LEU A 66 4.23 -6.24 -11.62
C LEU A 66 5.36 -7.14 -11.10
N GLN A 67 6.59 -6.97 -11.60
CA GLN A 67 7.77 -7.67 -11.07
C GLN A 67 7.91 -7.42 -9.56
N LYS A 68 7.93 -6.14 -9.16
CA LYS A 68 8.09 -5.76 -7.75
C LYS A 68 6.93 -6.23 -6.88
N ALA A 69 5.70 -6.13 -7.38
CA ALA A 69 4.53 -6.64 -6.65
C ALA A 69 4.58 -8.15 -6.47
N PHE A 70 5.01 -8.90 -7.49
CA PHE A 70 5.15 -10.37 -7.45
C PHE A 70 6.24 -10.82 -6.48
N GLU A 71 7.38 -10.12 -6.46
CA GLU A 71 8.43 -10.35 -5.46
C GLU A 71 7.92 -10.10 -4.04
N THR A 72 7.24 -8.97 -3.81
CA THR A 72 6.70 -8.60 -2.50
C THR A 72 5.60 -9.56 -2.03
N ALA A 73 4.70 -9.97 -2.93
CA ALA A 73 3.56 -10.82 -2.63
C ALA A 73 3.96 -12.22 -2.09
N ARG A 74 5.11 -12.74 -2.52
CA ARG A 74 5.59 -14.08 -2.14
C ARG A 74 5.73 -14.23 -0.62
N ASP A 75 6.24 -13.19 0.04
CA ASP A 75 6.58 -13.22 1.47
C ASP A 75 5.57 -12.45 2.34
N THR A 76 4.48 -11.93 1.75
CA THR A 76 3.48 -11.11 2.48
C THR A 76 2.23 -11.92 2.81
N ASP A 77 1.76 -11.89 4.06
CA ASP A 77 0.49 -12.51 4.44
C ASP A 77 -0.71 -11.78 3.78
N PRO A 78 -1.60 -12.47 3.04
CA PRO A 78 -2.80 -11.84 2.48
C PRO A 78 -3.69 -11.19 3.55
N ASN A 79 -3.76 -11.74 4.76
CA ASN A 79 -4.55 -11.13 5.84
C ASN A 79 -3.97 -9.78 6.29
N SER A 80 -2.64 -9.63 6.28
CA SER A 80 -2.02 -8.34 6.63
C SER A 80 -2.24 -7.29 5.54
N LEU A 81 -2.26 -7.68 4.26
CA LEU A 81 -2.61 -6.79 3.14
C LEU A 81 -4.07 -6.32 3.24
N GLU A 82 -5.01 -7.20 3.58
CA GLU A 82 -6.40 -6.83 3.81
C GLU A 82 -6.56 -5.90 5.03
N ALA A 83 -5.87 -6.20 6.13
CA ALA A 83 -5.87 -5.37 7.32
C ALA A 83 -5.32 -3.96 7.01
N ALA A 84 -4.24 -3.87 6.24
CA ALA A 84 -3.69 -2.61 5.75
C ALA A 84 -4.70 -1.81 4.92
N LEU A 85 -5.43 -2.45 3.99
CA LEU A 85 -6.47 -1.77 3.20
C LEU A 85 -7.62 -1.25 4.08
N ARG A 86 -8.02 -2.00 5.10
CA ARG A 86 -9.04 -1.56 6.08
C ARG A 86 -8.54 -0.37 6.88
N ALA A 87 -7.31 -0.42 7.38
CA ALA A 87 -6.70 0.69 8.13
C ALA A 87 -6.63 1.96 7.27
N ILE A 88 -6.25 1.85 6.00
CA ILE A 88 -6.21 3.00 5.08
C ILE A 88 -7.61 3.59 4.86
N ARG A 89 -8.62 2.72 4.64
CA ARG A 89 -10.02 3.16 4.49
C ARG A 89 -10.53 3.89 5.72
N ASP A 90 -10.24 3.36 6.91
CA ASP A 90 -10.70 3.94 8.18
C ASP A 90 -10.05 5.32 8.39
N TYR A 91 -8.73 5.43 8.15
CA TYR A 91 -8.03 6.72 8.14
C TYR A 91 -8.66 7.73 7.16
N GLU A 92 -8.95 7.33 5.92
CA GLU A 92 -9.56 8.24 4.94
C GLU A 92 -10.91 8.76 5.40
N TRP A 93 -11.71 7.92 6.06
CA TRP A 93 -13.01 8.31 6.59
C TRP A 93 -12.87 9.25 7.80
N GLU A 94 -11.96 8.95 8.73
CA GLU A 94 -11.67 9.80 9.90
C GLU A 94 -11.19 11.19 9.48
N VAL A 95 -10.33 11.28 8.46
CA VAL A 95 -9.88 12.56 7.89
C VAL A 95 -11.04 13.31 7.22
N LYS A 96 -11.79 12.65 6.33
CA LYS A 96 -12.89 13.29 5.58
C LYS A 96 -14.04 13.74 6.47
N SER A 97 -14.23 13.09 7.62
CA SER A 97 -15.21 13.47 8.63
C SER A 97 -14.71 14.53 9.62
N GLY A 98 -13.43 14.93 9.53
CA GLY A 98 -12.82 15.92 10.41
C GLY A 98 -12.53 15.42 11.82
N GLN A 99 -12.48 14.10 12.03
CA GLN A 99 -12.21 13.49 13.35
C GLN A 99 -10.73 13.51 13.72
N ILE A 100 -9.85 13.52 12.73
CA ILE A 100 -8.40 13.53 12.93
C ILE A 100 -7.72 14.53 12.00
N ASP A 101 -6.59 15.05 12.46
CA ASP A 101 -5.67 15.81 11.61
C ASP A 101 -5.08 14.88 10.51
N PRO A 102 -5.04 15.29 9.23
CA PRO A 102 -4.56 14.44 8.15
C PRO A 102 -3.10 14.01 8.28
N GLU A 103 -2.21 14.88 8.76
CA GLU A 103 -0.78 14.56 8.87
C GLU A 103 -0.53 13.61 10.04
N LEU A 104 -1.08 13.93 11.21
CA LEU A 104 -0.98 13.05 12.38
C LEU A 104 -1.65 11.69 12.13
N GLY A 105 -2.80 11.69 11.45
CA GLY A 105 -3.50 10.47 11.08
C GLY A 105 -2.67 9.56 10.18
N LEU A 106 -1.94 10.13 9.22
CA LEU A 106 -1.07 9.37 8.32
C LEU A 106 0.11 8.72 9.07
N ASP A 107 0.69 9.44 10.03
CA ASP A 107 1.75 8.89 10.90
C ASP A 107 1.23 7.70 11.73
N VAL A 108 0.03 7.83 12.32
CA VAL A 108 -0.61 6.76 13.10
C VAL A 108 -0.98 5.57 12.23
N LEU A 109 -1.48 5.81 11.01
CA LEU A 109 -1.78 4.76 10.03
C LEU A 109 -0.54 3.92 9.74
N LEU A 110 0.59 4.56 9.39
CA LEU A 110 1.84 3.86 9.12
C LEU A 110 2.38 3.07 10.31
N ALA A 111 2.14 3.52 11.54
CA ALA A 111 2.57 2.81 12.75
C ALA A 111 1.70 1.57 13.09
N ARG A 112 0.49 1.47 12.53
CA ARG A 112 -0.47 0.37 12.77
C ARG A 112 -0.45 -0.71 11.67
N MET A 113 0.13 -0.38 10.52
CA MET A 113 0.24 -1.25 9.35
C MET A 113 1.40 -2.25 9.45
#